data_AF-A0A8T3NVS1-F1
#
_entry.id   AF-A0A8T3NVS1-F1
#
_cell.length_a   1.000
_cell.length_b   1.000
_cell.length_c   1.000
_cell.angle_alpha   90.00
_cell.angle_beta   90.00
_cell.angle_gamma   90.00
#
_symmetry.space_group_name_H-M   'P 1'
#
loop_
_entity.id
_entity.type
_entity.pdbx_description
1 polymer ?
#
loop_
_entity_poly.entity_id
_entity_poly.type
_entity_poly.pdbx_seq_one_letter_code
_entity_poly.pdbx_strand_id
1 'polypeptide(L)'
;MVALNQDAPSITDALCEPCRKHFAAVRTHLDAIGVTYTIAPHLVRGLDYYTRTAFEFFPRLAHGQQDALGGGGRYDGLIELLGGRPTPGIGFGIGLDRVVLALAAQGEEPTGPARSAVVVVGADAADTVTRLRLATDLRAAGISARADLAPRKLARQLDGAARSGAHFAVICGTELDSGQVQLKDLEAGTQRLANRADLPRELARASAQHRHRP
;
A
#
# COMPACT_ATOMS: atom_id res chain seq x y z
N MET A 1 -20.89 -15.52 23.07
CA MET A 1 -19.48 -15.59 22.62
C MET A 1 -18.62 -14.45 23.15
N VAL A 2 -19.04 -13.17 23.07
CA VAL A 2 -18.24 -12.04 23.58
C VAL A 2 -17.85 -12.18 25.06
N ALA A 3 -18.77 -12.60 25.93
CA ALA A 3 -18.52 -12.75 27.37
C ALA A 3 -17.53 -13.89 27.75
N LEU A 4 -17.34 -14.90 26.89
CA LEU A 4 -16.39 -16.00 27.14
C LEU A 4 -14.95 -15.65 26.72
N ASN A 5 -14.76 -14.62 25.89
CA ASN A 5 -13.47 -14.24 25.33
C ASN A 5 -12.78 -13.11 26.08
N GLN A 6 -13.45 -12.43 27.03
CA GLN A 6 -12.84 -11.27 27.72
C GLN A 6 -11.64 -11.64 28.58
N ASP A 7 -11.63 -12.84 29.16
CA ASP A 7 -10.53 -13.35 29.98
C ASP A 7 -9.56 -14.24 29.19
N ALA A 8 -9.77 -14.40 27.88
CA ALA A 8 -8.91 -15.24 27.05
C ALA A 8 -7.55 -14.55 26.83
N PRO A 9 -6.43 -15.29 26.90
CA PRO A 9 -5.11 -14.72 26.64
C PRO A 9 -5.05 -14.14 25.23
N SER A 10 -4.49 -12.92 25.13
CA SER A 10 -4.33 -12.26 23.86
C SER A 10 -3.09 -12.75 23.12
N ILE A 11 -3.23 -13.08 21.84
CA ILE A 11 -2.09 -13.42 20.98
C ILE A 11 -1.09 -12.27 20.85
N THR A 12 -1.56 -11.01 21.00
CA THR A 12 -0.69 -9.83 20.94
C THR A 12 0.33 -9.79 22.06
N ASP A 13 0.02 -10.41 23.21
CA ASP A 13 0.88 -10.42 24.40
C ASP A 13 1.89 -11.58 24.34
N ALA A 14 1.64 -12.58 23.48
CA ALA A 14 2.44 -13.78 23.32
C ALA A 14 3.32 -13.78 22.03
N LEU A 15 3.40 -12.66 21.31
CA LEU A 15 4.21 -12.58 20.08
C LEU A 15 5.69 -12.79 20.40
N CYS A 16 6.39 -13.67 19.66
CA CYS A 16 7.84 -13.75 19.75
C CYS A 16 8.53 -12.49 19.21
N GLU A 17 9.81 -12.30 19.53
CA GLU A 17 10.54 -11.07 19.19
C GLU A 17 10.52 -10.69 17.69
N PRO A 18 10.75 -11.62 16.74
CA PRO A 18 10.60 -11.31 15.31
C PRO A 18 9.19 -10.86 14.91
N CYS A 19 8.16 -11.45 15.51
CA CYS A 19 6.76 -11.08 15.25
C CYS A 19 6.44 -9.69 15.82
N ARG A 20 6.93 -9.36 17.02
CA ARG A 20 6.79 -8.02 17.62
C ARG A 20 7.43 -6.95 16.75
N LYS A 21 8.68 -7.18 16.31
CA LYS A 21 9.39 -6.25 15.42
C LYS A 21 8.66 -6.05 14.08
N HIS A 22 8.17 -7.14 13.48
CA HIS A 22 7.39 -7.07 12.25
C HIS A 22 6.09 -6.28 12.44
N PHE A 23 5.34 -6.56 13.51
CA PHE A 23 4.08 -5.87 13.83
C PHE A 23 4.29 -4.38 14.11
N ALA A 24 5.32 -4.02 14.87
CA ALA A 24 5.72 -2.64 15.11
C ALA A 24 6.07 -1.92 13.80
N ALA A 25 6.83 -2.56 12.90
CA ALA A 25 7.15 -1.99 11.61
C ALA A 25 5.91 -1.72 10.76
N VAL A 26 4.94 -2.64 10.71
CA VAL A 26 3.66 -2.43 10.01
C VAL A 26 2.94 -1.19 10.58
N ARG A 27 2.84 -1.08 11.89
CA ARG A 27 2.19 0.06 12.57
C ARG A 27 2.88 1.38 12.25
N THR A 28 4.22 1.44 12.33
CA THR A 28 4.99 2.64 11.96
C THR A 28 4.68 3.09 10.53
N HIS A 29 4.55 2.16 9.58
CA HIS A 29 4.22 2.52 8.20
C HIS A 29 2.78 3.04 8.07
N LEU A 30 1.81 2.41 8.76
CA LEU A 30 0.40 2.86 8.77
C LEU A 30 0.26 4.25 9.41
N ASP A 31 0.88 4.46 10.56
CA ASP A 31 0.90 5.74 11.28
C ASP A 31 1.53 6.83 10.40
N ALA A 32 2.62 6.50 9.70
CA ALA A 32 3.31 7.46 8.84
C ALA A 32 2.47 7.97 7.66
N ILE A 33 1.46 7.22 7.23
CA ILE A 33 0.52 7.62 6.16
C ILE A 33 -0.87 7.98 6.67
N GLY A 34 -1.06 8.08 7.98
CA GLY A 34 -2.34 8.47 8.57
C GLY A 34 -3.46 7.46 8.39
N VAL A 35 -3.15 6.18 8.16
CA VAL A 35 -4.19 5.13 8.12
C VAL A 35 -4.64 4.86 9.55
N THR A 36 -5.91 5.15 9.84
CA THR A 36 -6.55 4.84 11.12
C THR A 36 -6.84 3.35 11.20
N TYR A 37 -6.42 2.69 12.28
CA TYR A 37 -6.70 1.28 12.55
C TYR A 37 -7.02 1.05 14.02
N THR A 38 -7.72 -0.04 14.32
CA THR A 38 -7.94 -0.54 15.68
C THR A 38 -7.25 -1.88 15.82
N ILE A 39 -6.53 -2.10 16.92
CA ILE A 39 -5.96 -3.41 17.23
C ILE A 39 -7.09 -4.30 17.73
N ALA A 40 -7.35 -5.40 17.01
CA ALA A 40 -8.33 -6.41 17.38
C ALA A 40 -7.57 -7.67 17.86
N PRO A 41 -7.35 -7.85 19.18
CA PRO A 41 -6.49 -8.93 19.69
C PRO A 41 -7.08 -10.33 19.48
N HIS A 42 -8.40 -10.41 19.27
CA HIS A 42 -9.13 -11.64 18.98
C HIS A 42 -9.42 -11.83 17.50
N LEU A 43 -8.81 -11.03 16.61
CA LEU A 43 -8.94 -11.23 15.17
C LEU A 43 -8.22 -12.52 14.79
N VAL A 44 -9.02 -13.55 14.53
CA VAL A 44 -8.58 -14.80 13.93
C VAL A 44 -9.21 -14.93 12.55
N ARG A 45 -8.48 -15.54 11.63
CA ARG A 45 -8.98 -15.83 10.29
C ARG A 45 -9.31 -17.31 10.20
N GLY A 46 -10.32 -17.68 9.42
CA GLY A 46 -10.81 -19.07 9.33
C GLY A 46 -9.87 -20.04 8.59
N LEU A 47 -8.60 -19.70 8.39
CA LEU A 47 -7.63 -20.47 7.61
C LEU A 47 -6.29 -20.49 8.35
N ASP A 48 -5.77 -21.68 8.65
CA ASP A 48 -4.61 -21.84 9.54
C ASP A 48 -3.26 -21.47 8.90
N TYR A 49 -3.24 -21.17 7.60
CA TYR A 49 -2.01 -20.80 6.91
C TYR A 49 -1.51 -19.38 7.25
N TYR A 50 -2.32 -18.56 7.94
CA TYR A 50 -1.95 -17.18 8.24
C TYR A 50 -0.83 -17.12 9.27
N THR A 51 0.14 -16.24 9.01
CA THR A 51 1.27 -15.94 9.89
C THR A 51 1.41 -14.43 10.08
N ARG A 52 1.83 -14.00 11.27
CA ARG A 52 2.11 -12.59 11.60
C ARG A 52 0.89 -11.66 11.41
N THR A 53 0.87 -10.85 10.36
CA THR A 53 -0.12 -9.78 10.17
C THR A 53 -1.44 -10.35 9.66
N ALA A 54 -2.54 -10.00 10.31
CA ALA A 54 -3.91 -10.19 9.82
C ALA A 54 -4.66 -8.84 9.92
N PHE A 55 -5.57 -8.59 8.97
CA PHE A 55 -6.35 -7.35 8.93
C PHE A 55 -7.70 -7.57 8.23
N GLU A 56 -8.65 -6.69 8.54
CA GLU A 56 -9.97 -6.61 7.93
C GLU A 56 -10.30 -5.15 7.63
N PHE A 57 -11.07 -4.93 6.58
CA PHE A 57 -11.59 -3.61 6.21
C PHE A 57 -13.07 -3.54 6.53
N PHE A 58 -13.46 -2.49 7.23
CA PHE A 58 -14.86 -2.22 7.60
C PHE A 58 -15.31 -0.89 6.99
N PRO A 59 -16.58 -0.78 6.56
CA PRO A 59 -17.17 0.53 6.33
C PRO A 59 -17.19 1.33 7.65
N ARG A 60 -17.13 2.66 7.57
CA ARG A 60 -17.13 3.53 8.77
C ARG A 60 -18.32 3.32 9.71
N LEU A 61 -19.45 2.89 9.17
CA LEU A 61 -20.70 2.66 9.89
C LEU A 61 -20.94 1.17 10.21
N ALA A 62 -19.90 0.33 10.16
CA ALA A 62 -20.03 -1.09 10.50
C ALA A 62 -20.53 -1.29 11.94
N HIS A 63 -21.43 -2.25 12.12
CA HIS A 63 -22.01 -2.64 13.41
C HIS A 63 -21.57 -4.05 13.84
N GLY A 64 -20.82 -4.78 13.01
CA GLY A 64 -20.18 -6.04 13.42
C GLY A 64 -19.29 -6.69 12.37
N GLN A 65 -18.71 -7.85 12.72
CA GLN A 65 -17.79 -8.60 11.85
C GLN A 65 -18.38 -8.99 10.48
N GLN A 66 -19.71 -9.11 10.38
CA GLN A 66 -20.40 -9.44 9.13
C GLN A 66 -20.32 -8.30 8.09
N ASP A 67 -20.06 -7.07 8.53
CA ASP A 67 -19.96 -5.89 7.66
C ASP A 67 -18.57 -5.74 7.01
N ALA A 68 -17.64 -6.65 7.27
CA ALA A 68 -16.31 -6.61 6.68
C ALA A 68 -16.41 -6.58 5.14
N LEU A 69 -15.81 -5.57 4.51
CA LEU A 69 -15.72 -5.48 3.05
C LEU A 69 -14.78 -6.56 2.50
N GLY A 70 -13.76 -6.89 3.29
CA GLY A 70 -12.72 -7.85 2.94
C GLY A 70 -11.70 -7.96 4.05
N GLY A 71 -10.72 -8.82 3.84
CA GLY A 71 -9.65 -9.02 4.80
C GLY A 71 -8.54 -9.87 4.23
N GLY A 72 -7.44 -9.91 4.97
CA GLY A 72 -6.22 -10.53 4.51
C GLY A 72 -5.21 -10.69 5.62
N GLY A 73 -4.01 -11.05 5.19
CA GLY A 73 -2.91 -11.31 6.10
C GLY A 73 -1.72 -11.92 5.39
N ARG A 74 -0.65 -12.09 6.14
CA ARG A 74 0.59 -12.75 5.70
C ARG A 74 0.45 -14.27 5.86
N TYR A 75 1.08 -15.06 5.00
CA TYR A 75 0.91 -16.51 4.90
C TYR A 75 2.17 -17.21 4.37
N ASP A 76 3.29 -17.03 5.05
CA ASP A 76 4.61 -17.44 4.53
C ASP A 76 4.77 -18.94 4.26
N GLY A 77 4.09 -19.79 5.05
CA GLY A 77 4.20 -21.25 4.94
C GLY A 77 3.36 -21.85 3.81
N LEU A 78 2.45 -21.07 3.20
CA LEU A 78 1.46 -21.60 2.27
C LEU A 78 2.09 -22.24 1.02
N ILE A 79 3.11 -21.60 0.43
CA ILE A 79 3.75 -22.13 -0.78
C ILE A 79 4.52 -23.42 -0.49
N GLU A 80 5.17 -23.51 0.67
CA GLU A 80 5.88 -24.72 1.10
C GLU A 80 4.91 -25.88 1.36
N LEU A 81 3.78 -25.61 2.01
CA LEU A 81 2.71 -26.60 2.22
C LEU A 81 2.19 -27.20 0.91
N LEU A 82 2.24 -26.43 -0.19
CA LEU A 82 1.83 -26.85 -1.53
C LEU A 82 2.97 -27.49 -2.35
N GLY A 83 4.12 -27.79 -1.74
CA GLY A 83 5.27 -28.43 -2.40
C GLY A 83 6.18 -27.48 -3.17
N GLY A 84 6.00 -26.17 -3.00
CA GLY A 84 6.87 -25.14 -3.57
C GLY A 84 8.09 -24.82 -2.69
N ARG A 85 8.95 -23.92 -3.16
CA ARG A 85 10.05 -23.38 -2.35
C ARG A 85 9.49 -22.41 -1.29
N PRO A 86 10.05 -22.37 -0.06
CA PRO A 86 9.66 -21.41 0.97
C PRO A 86 9.63 -19.98 0.43
N THR A 87 8.43 -19.38 0.39
CA THR A 87 8.20 -18.10 -0.27
C THR A 87 7.25 -17.26 0.60
N PRO A 88 7.72 -16.15 1.18
CA PRO A 88 6.87 -15.27 1.96
C PRO A 88 5.70 -14.71 1.15
N GLY A 89 4.53 -14.58 1.78
CA GLY A 89 3.30 -14.17 1.10
C GLY A 89 2.47 -13.23 1.96
N ILE A 90 1.82 -12.25 1.34
CA ILE A 90 0.78 -11.42 1.96
C ILE A 90 -0.23 -11.03 0.89
N GLY A 91 -1.49 -11.00 1.25
CA GLY A 91 -2.57 -10.71 0.34
C GLY A 91 -3.88 -10.55 1.06
N PHE A 92 -4.91 -10.19 0.31
CA PHE A 92 -6.26 -10.03 0.81
C PHE A 92 -7.27 -10.45 -0.25
N GLY A 93 -8.46 -10.78 0.22
CA GLY A 93 -9.66 -10.91 -0.60
C GLY A 93 -10.66 -9.83 -0.21
N ILE A 94 -11.42 -9.34 -1.19
CA ILE A 94 -12.47 -8.35 -0.98
C ILE A 94 -13.75 -8.82 -1.67
N GLY A 95 -14.90 -8.60 -1.04
CA GLY A 95 -16.19 -8.85 -1.66
C GLY A 95 -16.56 -7.69 -2.56
N LEU A 96 -16.40 -7.84 -3.88
CA LEU A 96 -16.66 -6.76 -4.84
C LEU A 96 -18.11 -6.24 -4.70
N ASP A 97 -19.08 -7.14 -4.59
CA ASP A 97 -20.49 -6.79 -4.36
C ASP A 97 -20.66 -5.93 -3.10
N ARG A 98 -19.94 -6.26 -2.01
CA ARG A 98 -19.97 -5.50 -0.75
C ARG A 98 -19.39 -4.09 -0.94
N VAL A 99 -18.32 -3.96 -1.72
CA VAL A 99 -17.73 -2.64 -2.02
C VAL A 99 -18.68 -1.79 -2.86
N VAL A 100 -19.29 -2.38 -3.90
CA VAL A 100 -20.27 -1.67 -4.75
C VAL A 100 -21.48 -1.21 -3.93
N LEU A 101 -22.01 -2.08 -3.07
CA LEU A 101 -23.11 -1.71 -2.17
C LEU A 101 -22.70 -0.62 -1.18
N ALA A 102 -21.47 -0.67 -0.63
CA ALA A 102 -20.96 0.35 0.27
C ALA A 102 -20.78 1.71 -0.42
N LEU A 103 -20.32 1.74 -1.67
CA LEU A 103 -20.23 2.95 -2.49
C LEU A 103 -21.60 3.53 -2.79
N ALA A 104 -22.55 2.70 -3.23
CA ALA A 104 -23.92 3.11 -3.51
C ALA A 104 -24.61 3.70 -2.26
N ALA A 105 -24.39 3.10 -1.08
CA ALA A 105 -24.90 3.62 0.18
C ALA A 105 -24.29 4.98 0.59
N GLN A 106 -23.13 5.33 0.02
CA GLN A 106 -22.47 6.63 0.21
C GLN A 106 -22.82 7.63 -0.91
N GLY A 107 -23.60 7.23 -1.91
CA GLY A 107 -23.88 8.08 -3.08
C GLY A 107 -22.70 8.24 -4.04
N GLU A 108 -21.72 7.33 -3.97
CA GLU A 108 -20.51 7.34 -4.80
C GLU A 108 -20.65 6.38 -5.99
N GLU A 109 -20.11 6.77 -7.15
CA GLU A 109 -20.07 5.93 -8.35
C GLU A 109 -18.63 5.51 -8.72
N PRO A 110 -18.42 4.33 -9.31
CA PRO A 110 -17.11 3.92 -9.81
C PRO A 110 -16.59 4.92 -10.85
N THR A 111 -15.42 5.52 -10.59
CA THR A 111 -14.74 6.35 -11.58
C THR A 111 -14.05 5.50 -12.65
N GLY A 112 -13.92 6.04 -13.86
CA GLY A 112 -13.37 5.36 -15.04
C GLY A 112 -11.95 4.77 -14.91
N PRO A 113 -11.39 4.19 -15.99
CA PRO A 113 -10.27 3.26 -15.93
C PRO A 113 -9.04 3.81 -15.19
N ALA A 114 -8.39 2.92 -14.43
CA ALA A 114 -7.22 3.22 -13.63
C ALA A 114 -6.10 3.82 -14.51
N ARG A 115 -5.61 5.00 -14.11
CA ARG A 115 -4.49 5.67 -14.76
C ARG A 115 -3.21 4.88 -14.50
N SER A 116 -2.31 4.80 -15.48
CA SER A 116 -0.97 4.24 -15.27
C SER A 116 -0.29 4.95 -14.10
N ALA A 117 0.23 4.15 -13.17
CA ALA A 117 0.64 4.61 -11.86
C ALA A 117 2.04 5.22 -11.93
N VAL A 118 2.18 6.43 -11.40
CA VAL A 118 3.47 7.00 -11.04
C VAL A 118 4.13 6.11 -9.99
N VAL A 119 5.43 5.86 -10.12
CA VAL A 119 6.17 5.07 -9.12
C VAL A 119 7.13 5.97 -8.35
N VAL A 120 6.94 6.04 -7.04
CA VAL A 120 7.86 6.75 -6.15
C VAL A 120 9.00 5.81 -5.77
N VAL A 121 10.22 6.22 -6.10
CA VAL A 121 11.48 5.52 -5.82
C VAL A 121 12.39 6.41 -4.99
N GLY A 122 13.52 5.89 -4.49
CA GLY A 122 14.38 6.66 -3.59
C GLY A 122 15.85 6.27 -3.67
N ALA A 123 16.71 7.28 -3.55
CA ALA A 123 18.17 7.12 -3.51
C ALA A 123 18.62 6.37 -2.26
N ASP A 124 18.06 6.71 -1.08
CA ASP A 124 18.21 5.90 0.13
C ASP A 124 17.25 4.70 0.07
N ALA A 125 17.82 3.50 -0.07
CA ALA A 125 17.05 2.27 -0.11
C ALA A 125 16.26 2.01 1.19
N ALA A 126 16.75 2.48 2.34
CA ALA A 126 16.13 2.25 3.64
C ALA A 126 14.93 3.14 3.91
N ASP A 127 14.86 4.33 3.29
CA ASP A 127 13.79 5.30 3.55
C ASP A 127 12.48 4.99 2.80
N THR A 128 11.84 3.89 3.20
CA THR A 128 10.52 3.47 2.68
C THR A 128 9.41 4.43 3.10
N VAL A 129 9.54 5.05 4.27
CA VAL A 129 8.51 5.92 4.86
C VAL A 129 8.29 7.17 4.01
N THR A 130 9.37 7.85 3.61
CA THR A 130 9.26 9.04 2.76
C THR A 130 8.63 8.72 1.41
N ARG A 131 9.05 7.63 0.77
CA ARG A 131 8.46 7.18 -0.50
C ARG A 131 6.96 6.89 -0.36
N LEU A 132 6.59 6.21 0.73
CA LEU A 132 5.21 5.83 1.00
C LEU A 132 4.33 7.06 1.29
N ARG A 133 4.84 8.05 2.04
CA ARG A 133 4.19 9.34 2.27
C ARG A 133 3.94 10.09 0.97
N LEU A 134 4.97 10.28 0.14
CA LEU A 134 4.83 11.00 -1.11
C LEU A 134 3.85 10.31 -2.08
N ALA A 135 3.88 8.98 -2.17
CA ALA A 135 2.89 8.24 -2.96
C ALA A 135 1.47 8.43 -2.40
N THR A 136 1.31 8.58 -1.09
CA THR A 136 0.02 8.86 -0.44
C THR A 136 -0.48 10.26 -0.75
N ASP A 137 0.39 11.27 -0.67
CA ASP A 137 0.08 12.66 -1.03
C ASP A 137 -0.39 12.75 -2.49
N LEU A 138 0.31 12.07 -3.41
CA LEU A 138 -0.07 12.01 -4.82
C LEU A 138 -1.45 11.37 -5.02
N ARG A 139 -1.74 10.26 -4.32
CA ARG A 139 -3.08 9.62 -4.35
C ARG A 139 -4.17 10.53 -3.82
N ALA A 140 -3.92 11.23 -2.71
CA ALA A 140 -4.85 12.22 -2.16
C ALA A 140 -5.14 13.37 -3.15
N ALA A 141 -4.18 13.69 -4.02
CA ALA A 141 -4.34 14.68 -5.10
C ALA A 141 -4.92 14.09 -6.40
N GLY A 142 -5.43 12.85 -6.40
CA GLY A 142 -6.06 12.21 -7.56
C GLY A 142 -5.08 11.64 -8.59
N ILE A 143 -3.80 11.48 -8.24
CA ILE A 143 -2.79 10.84 -9.08
C ILE A 143 -2.65 9.37 -8.69
N SER A 144 -2.81 8.48 -9.67
CA SER A 144 -2.49 7.05 -9.48
C SER A 144 -1.00 6.92 -9.18
N ALA A 145 -0.66 6.52 -7.96
CA ALA A 145 0.73 6.45 -7.51
C ALA A 145 0.96 5.29 -6.54
N ARG A 146 2.12 4.63 -6.68
CA ARG A 146 2.61 3.58 -5.76
C ARG A 146 4.06 3.87 -5.36
N ALA A 147 4.48 3.36 -4.20
CA ALA A 147 5.88 3.43 -3.76
C ALA A 147 6.61 2.11 -4.02
N ASP A 148 7.91 2.17 -4.31
CA ASP A 148 8.80 1.02 -4.19
C ASP A 148 9.19 0.83 -2.71
N LEU A 149 8.77 -0.29 -2.13
CA LEU A 149 8.97 -0.58 -0.71
C LEU A 149 10.13 -1.56 -0.46
N ALA A 150 10.76 -2.09 -1.51
CA ALA A 150 11.86 -3.02 -1.35
C ALA A 150 13.15 -2.23 -1.05
N PRO A 151 13.97 -2.65 -0.06
CA PRO A 151 15.24 -2.00 0.24
C PRO A 151 16.30 -2.40 -0.81
N ARG A 152 16.17 -1.88 -2.02
CA ARG A 152 17.03 -2.19 -3.17
C ARG A 152 17.59 -0.92 -3.80
N LYS A 153 18.73 -1.03 -4.47
CA LYS A 153 19.40 0.09 -5.15
C LYS A 153 18.47 0.80 -6.13
N LEU A 154 18.59 2.12 -6.24
CA LEU A 154 17.75 2.98 -7.09
C LEU A 154 17.60 2.45 -8.53
N ALA A 155 18.68 1.99 -9.15
CA ALA A 155 18.63 1.40 -10.50
C ALA A 155 17.60 0.26 -10.61
N ARG A 156 17.58 -0.67 -9.65
CA ARG A 156 16.61 -1.79 -9.63
C ARG A 156 15.18 -1.32 -9.35
N GLN A 157 15.01 -0.25 -8.58
CA GLN A 157 13.70 0.37 -8.37
C GLN A 157 13.17 0.96 -9.68
N LEU A 158 14.02 1.70 -10.42
CA LEU A 158 13.69 2.29 -11.72
C LEU A 158 13.37 1.21 -12.77
N ASP A 159 14.16 0.13 -12.84
CA ASP A 159 13.86 -1.00 -13.73
C ASP A 159 12.50 -1.64 -13.38
N GLY A 160 12.21 -1.75 -12.09
CA GLY A 160 10.92 -2.25 -11.60
C GLY A 160 9.75 -1.31 -11.92
N ALA A 161 9.98 0.00 -11.92
CA ALA A 161 9.00 1.00 -12.32
C ALA A 161 8.70 0.89 -13.83
N ALA A 162 9.74 0.85 -14.67
CA ALA A 162 9.60 0.70 -16.11
C ALA A 162 8.86 -0.59 -16.50
N ARG A 163 9.23 -1.73 -15.90
CA ARG A 163 8.53 -3.01 -16.15
C ARG A 163 7.07 -3.02 -15.71
N SER A 164 6.65 -2.12 -14.82
CA SER A 164 5.26 -2.02 -14.38
C SER A 164 4.37 -1.21 -15.31
N GLY A 165 4.93 -0.65 -16.40
CA GLY A 165 4.19 0.22 -17.32
C GLY A 165 3.92 1.63 -16.78
N ALA A 166 4.67 2.05 -15.77
CA ALA A 166 4.59 3.41 -15.24
C ALA A 166 5.15 4.42 -16.24
N HIS A 167 4.48 5.55 -16.46
CA HIS A 167 5.02 6.62 -17.31
C HIS A 167 6.09 7.44 -16.59
N PHE A 168 5.91 7.67 -15.29
CA PHE A 168 6.79 8.52 -14.51
C PHE A 168 7.32 7.81 -13.28
N ALA A 169 8.59 8.06 -12.98
CA ALA A 169 9.18 7.79 -11.67
C ALA A 169 9.46 9.11 -10.94
N VAL A 170 9.01 9.21 -9.69
CA VAL A 170 9.38 10.31 -8.79
C VAL A 170 10.47 9.81 -7.86
N ILE A 171 11.66 10.37 -7.96
CA ILE A 171 12.85 9.93 -7.24
C ILE A 171 13.05 10.85 -6.03
N CYS A 172 12.96 10.25 -4.84
CA CYS A 172 13.29 10.87 -3.56
C CYS A 172 14.81 10.86 -3.36
N GLY A 173 15.41 12.02 -3.16
CA GLY A 173 16.85 12.20 -2.92
C GLY A 173 17.10 13.31 -1.91
N THR A 174 18.32 13.85 -1.90
CA THR A 174 18.71 14.97 -1.03
C THR A 174 17.93 16.25 -1.35
N GLU A 175 17.35 16.35 -2.54
CA GLU A 175 16.53 17.50 -2.98
C GLU A 175 15.23 17.63 -2.19
N LEU A 176 14.82 16.61 -1.43
CA LEU A 176 13.65 16.69 -0.55
C LEU A 176 13.79 17.76 0.52
N ASP A 177 15.02 18.04 0.97
CA ASP A 177 15.32 19.07 1.97
C ASP A 177 14.99 20.48 1.46
N SER A 178 15.04 20.69 0.13
CA SER A 178 14.61 21.93 -0.54
C SER A 178 13.17 21.87 -1.05
N GLY A 179 12.39 20.85 -0.67
CA GLY A 179 11.01 20.66 -1.12
C GLY A 179 10.89 20.18 -2.57
N GLN A 180 11.96 19.61 -3.13
CA GLN A 180 12.06 19.20 -4.52
C GLN A 180 12.25 17.68 -4.66
N VAL A 181 11.99 17.18 -5.85
CA VAL A 181 12.22 15.78 -6.24
C VAL A 181 12.73 15.74 -7.67
N GLN A 182 13.31 14.61 -8.06
CA GLN A 182 13.63 14.37 -9.46
C GLN A 182 12.45 13.63 -10.11
N LEU A 183 11.88 14.23 -11.15
CA LEU A 183 10.84 13.62 -11.97
C LEU A 183 11.49 13.03 -13.23
N LYS A 184 11.37 11.72 -13.39
CA LYS A 184 11.88 10.98 -14.53
C LYS A 184 10.72 10.48 -15.40
N ASP A 185 10.75 10.85 -16.67
CA ASP A 185 9.96 10.23 -17.72
C ASP A 185 10.61 8.89 -18.09
N LEU A 186 9.88 7.79 -17.87
CA LEU A 186 10.39 6.44 -18.10
C LEU A 186 10.35 6.05 -19.58
N GLU A 187 9.53 6.70 -20.39
CA GLU A 187 9.43 6.47 -21.83
C GLU A 187 10.47 7.31 -22.59
N ALA A 188 10.53 8.61 -22.30
CA ALA A 188 11.48 9.53 -22.94
C ALA A 188 12.89 9.44 -22.35
N GLY A 189 13.05 8.83 -21.18
CA GLY A 189 14.34 8.74 -20.47
C GLY A 189 14.84 10.07 -19.90
N THR A 190 14.06 11.15 -20.02
CA THR A 190 14.42 12.47 -19.51
C THR A 190 14.20 12.55 -18.01
N GLN A 191 15.02 13.34 -17.32
CA GLN A 191 14.91 13.56 -15.89
C GLN A 191 15.12 15.06 -15.60
N ARG A 192 14.27 15.61 -14.74
CA ARG A 192 14.37 17.01 -14.33
C ARG A 192 13.98 17.18 -12.87
N LEU A 193 14.44 18.28 -12.29
CA LEU A 193 14.02 18.71 -10.97
C LEU A 193 12.58 19.24 -11.03
N ALA A 194 11.77 18.92 -10.03
CA ALA A 194 10.40 19.38 -9.89
C ALA A 194 10.10 19.74 -8.45
N ASN A 195 9.34 20.81 -8.23
CA ASN A 195 8.84 21.14 -6.90
C ASN A 195 7.77 20.13 -6.50
N ARG A 196 7.86 19.61 -5.27
CA ARG A 196 6.88 18.62 -4.76
C ARG A 196 5.45 19.15 -4.79
N ALA A 197 5.26 20.45 -4.52
CA ALA A 197 3.95 21.09 -4.52
C ALA A 197 3.29 21.13 -5.91
N ASP A 198 4.09 21.16 -6.98
CA ASP A 198 3.61 21.27 -8.36
C ASP A 198 3.37 19.90 -9.01
N LEU A 199 3.92 18.81 -8.44
CA LEU A 199 3.84 17.45 -8.97
C LEU A 199 2.43 17.02 -9.37
N PRO A 200 1.37 17.20 -8.54
CA PRO A 200 0.04 16.74 -8.94
C PRO A 200 -0.45 17.40 -10.24
N ARG A 201 -0.19 18.69 -10.40
CA ARG A 201 -0.59 19.45 -11.59
C ARG A 201 0.20 19.01 -12.82
N GLU A 202 1.52 18.84 -12.67
CA GLU A 202 2.40 18.40 -13.76
C GLU A 202 2.03 16.98 -14.24
N LEU A 203 1.86 16.05 -13.30
CA LEU A 203 1.53 14.65 -13.58
C LEU A 203 0.13 14.50 -14.17
N ALA A 204 -0.85 15.30 -13.74
CA ALA A 204 -2.18 15.31 -14.32
C ALA A 204 -2.18 15.76 -15.79
N ARG A 205 -1.41 16.82 -16.11
CA ARG A 205 -1.27 17.33 -17.49
C ARG A 205 -0.57 16.33 -18.40
N ALA A 206 0.56 15.78 -17.96
CA ALA A 206 1.31 14.80 -18.73
C ALA A 206 0.49 13.53 -18.97
N SER A 207 -0.23 13.05 -17.95
CA SER A 207 -1.12 11.88 -18.06
C SER A 207 -2.30 12.10 -19.00
N ALA A 208 -2.72 13.35 -19.26
CA ALA A 208 -3.73 13.65 -20.27
C ALA A 208 -3.15 13.58 -21.70
N GLN A 209 -1.89 13.97 -21.87
CA GLN A 209 -1.20 13.93 -23.17
C GLN A 209 -0.86 12.50 -23.60
N HIS A 210 -0.46 11.62 -22.67
CA HIS A 210 -0.19 10.21 -22.97
C HIS A 210 -1.45 9.40 -23.34
N ARG A 211 -2.67 9.85 -22.99
CA ARG A 211 -3.92 9.18 -23.42
C ARG A 211 -4.17 9.23 -24.92
N HIS A 212 -3.47 10.11 -25.64
CA HIS A 212 -3.66 10.33 -27.07
C HIS A 212 -2.57 9.69 -27.94
N ARG A 213 -1.65 8.91 -27.34
CA ARG A 213 -0.74 8.07 -28.11
C ARG A 213 -1.34 6.66 -28.24
N PRO A 214 -1.55 6.16 -29.47
CA PRO A 214 -2.19 4.87 -29.74
C PRO A 214 -1.38 3.69 -29.20
#